data_AF-A0A1Y1MDQ0-F1
#
_entry.id   AF-A0A1Y1MDQ0-F1
#
_cell.length_a   1.000
_cell.length_b   1.000
_cell.length_c   1.000
_cell.angle_alpha   90.00
_cell.angle_beta   90.00
_cell.angle_gamma   90.00
#
_symmetry.space_group_name_H-M   'P 1'
#
loop_
_entity.id
_entity.type
_entity.pdbx_description
1 polymer ?
#
loop_
_entity_poly.entity_id
_entity_poly.type
_entity_poly.pdbx_seq_one_letter_code
_entity_poly.pdbx_strand_id
1 'polypeptide(L)'
;MLIISPVNINYPLGEVIRRAEDEHVTLLQSILERCMRKESLLCELYLLLIKQTTDHPDPNSRVNLRHWALLSLACSVVLPPSKTIRRYLIAHLKRCSSDYVTEEGKYARFAEKCLSKTQGTRRRQWAPSREEIICTINRRPVYARFHFMDGQYHSVEFHPSATARDVLEIVRDKVGLKSDAKGYAIYEVLGSTERSLSGEEKVADVMAKWERYRMATAANTVNSTGTAKRTRPQYHFFLFKKHLFLDSFLNLSDPVEKELLYHQVLHDLRADRFPITDKEAMMLTALQAQLELGDCTDLVPDYRPIASHCLPPRLVPSIPQEGVIMHHQSLRGMTASEAKQAFLNLIQSWPLHKATIFDVMVTDLFLQSFFFHKRWIILAIVYLQLA
;
A
#
# COMPACT_ATOMS: atom_id res chain seq x y z
N MET A 1 -23.67 11.30 22.89
CA MET A 1 -23.27 9.91 23.17
C MET A 1 -23.97 9.00 22.17
N LEU A 2 -23.24 8.35 21.27
CA LEU A 2 -23.77 7.27 20.42
C LEU A 2 -22.75 6.13 20.41
N ILE A 3 -22.82 5.31 21.45
CA ILE A 3 -22.48 3.89 21.37
C ILE A 3 -23.66 3.17 21.99
N ILE A 4 -24.54 2.58 21.17
CA ILE A 4 -25.22 1.31 21.48
C ILE A 4 -25.34 0.52 20.16
N SER A 5 -25.00 -0.76 20.33
CA SER A 5 -25.01 -1.93 19.45
C SER A 5 -26.35 -2.24 18.74
N PRO A 6 -26.43 -3.30 17.90
CA PRO A 6 -27.40 -3.41 16.82
C PRO A 6 -28.77 -3.87 17.34
N VAL A 7 -29.78 -3.03 17.15
CA VAL A 7 -31.17 -3.46 17.16
C VAL A 7 -31.79 -3.01 15.85
N ASN A 8 -32.23 -4.00 15.08
CA ASN A 8 -32.97 -3.86 13.83
C ASN A 8 -34.21 -2.99 14.08
N ILE A 9 -34.18 -1.74 13.62
CA ILE A 9 -35.36 -0.86 13.54
C ILE A 9 -35.36 -0.19 12.16
N ASN A 10 -36.10 -0.79 11.24
CA ASN A 10 -36.77 -0.23 10.06
C ASN A 10 -36.24 1.12 9.51
N TYR A 11 -35.26 1.06 8.59
CA TYR A 11 -35.22 1.53 7.18
C TYR A 11 -35.86 2.85 6.61
N PRO A 12 -36.07 3.97 7.35
CA PRO A 12 -35.81 5.29 6.71
C PRO A 12 -34.79 6.16 7.44
N LEU A 13 -34.63 5.99 8.75
CA LEU A 13 -33.79 6.88 9.55
C LEU A 13 -32.30 6.67 9.27
N GLY A 14 -31.88 5.41 9.12
CA GLY A 14 -30.50 5.07 8.76
C GLY A 14 -30.08 5.57 7.38
N GLU A 15 -31.02 5.63 6.43
CA GLU A 15 -30.73 6.14 5.09
C GLU A 15 -30.62 7.66 5.07
N VAL A 16 -31.47 8.37 5.81
CA VAL A 16 -31.39 9.84 5.96
C VAL A 16 -30.10 10.25 6.67
N ILE A 17 -29.72 9.54 7.74
CA ILE A 17 -28.46 9.79 8.47
C ILE A 17 -27.26 9.57 7.54
N ARG A 18 -27.25 8.47 6.78
CA ARG A 18 -26.18 8.16 5.83
C ARG A 18 -26.05 9.23 4.73
N ARG A 19 -27.17 9.72 4.19
CA ARG A 19 -27.18 10.79 3.17
C ARG A 19 -26.63 12.10 3.72
N ALA A 20 -27.02 12.50 4.93
CA ALA A 20 -26.52 13.72 5.56
C ALA A 20 -25.02 13.64 5.92
N GLU A 21 -24.53 12.46 6.31
CA GLU A 21 -23.10 12.22 6.50
C GLU A 21 -22.34 12.28 5.17
N ASP A 22 -22.88 11.69 4.10
CA ASP A 22 -22.31 11.74 2.76
C ASP A 22 -22.17 13.20 2.26
N GLU A 23 -23.22 14.01 2.38
CA GLU A 23 -23.19 15.43 2.01
C GLU A 23 -22.16 16.23 2.81
N HIS A 24 -22.07 15.98 4.12
CA HIS A 24 -21.10 16.64 4.98
C HIS A 24 -19.65 16.30 4.59
N VAL A 25 -19.38 15.04 4.28
CA VAL A 25 -18.03 14.61 3.85
C VAL A 25 -17.67 15.24 2.49
N THR A 26 -18.60 15.25 1.53
CA THR A 26 -18.39 15.91 0.23
C THR A 26 -18.12 17.42 0.39
N LEU A 27 -18.82 18.08 1.31
CA LEU A 27 -18.60 19.50 1.62
C LEU A 27 -17.19 19.73 2.19
N LEU A 28 -16.78 18.96 3.20
CA LEU A 28 -15.44 19.08 3.80
C LEU A 28 -14.33 18.85 2.77
N GLN A 29 -14.49 17.83 1.92
CA GLN A 29 -13.56 17.53 0.85
C GLN A 29 -13.44 18.71 -0.14
N SER A 30 -14.58 19.30 -0.52
CA SER A 30 -14.65 20.46 -1.42
C SER A 30 -14.00 21.71 -0.82
N ILE A 31 -14.22 21.98 0.47
CA ILE A 31 -13.60 23.12 1.17
C ILE A 31 -12.08 22.97 1.16
N LEU A 32 -11.58 21.80 1.55
CA LEU A 32 -10.14 21.56 1.64
C LEU A 32 -9.47 21.55 0.27
N GLU A 33 -10.11 20.99 -0.75
CA GLU A 33 -9.62 21.06 -2.12
C GLU A 33 -9.43 22.51 -2.59
N ARG A 34 -10.42 23.38 -2.35
CA ARG A 34 -10.32 24.80 -2.72
C ARG A 34 -9.24 25.53 -1.92
N CYS A 35 -9.17 25.28 -0.61
CA CYS A 35 -8.18 25.90 0.26
C CYS A 35 -6.75 25.46 -0.07
N MET A 36 -6.54 24.21 -0.45
CA MET A 36 -5.23 23.69 -0.84
C MET A 36 -4.69 24.34 -2.13
N ARG A 37 -5.57 24.82 -3.01
CA ARG A 37 -5.19 25.51 -4.26
C ARG A 37 -4.82 26.98 -4.07
N LYS A 38 -5.34 27.65 -3.04
CA LYS A 38 -5.11 29.08 -2.80
C LYS A 38 -4.73 29.35 -1.35
N GLU A 39 -3.48 29.74 -1.13
CA GLU A 39 -2.92 29.97 0.20
C GLU A 39 -3.71 30.98 1.04
N SER A 40 -4.25 32.04 0.40
CA SER A 40 -5.07 33.03 1.11
C SER A 40 -6.37 32.42 1.65
N LEU A 41 -7.01 31.49 0.92
CA LEU A 41 -8.20 30.78 1.39
C LEU A 41 -7.86 29.83 2.54
N LEU A 42 -6.70 29.20 2.48
CA LEU A 42 -6.25 28.35 3.59
C LEU A 42 -6.01 29.16 4.86
N CYS A 43 -5.33 30.31 4.74
CA CYS A 43 -5.15 31.24 5.85
C CYS A 43 -6.50 31.71 6.43
N GLU A 44 -7.44 32.11 5.57
CA GLU A 44 -8.79 32.53 5.97
C GLU A 44 -9.55 31.40 6.68
N LEU A 45 -9.50 30.17 6.16
CA LEU A 45 -10.10 29.00 6.80
C LEU A 45 -9.60 28.84 8.24
N TYR A 46 -8.30 28.95 8.48
CA TYR A 46 -7.74 28.84 9.83
C TYR A 46 -8.18 29.97 10.75
N LEU A 47 -8.24 31.22 10.27
CA LEU A 47 -8.73 32.35 11.07
C LEU A 47 -10.20 32.18 11.45
N LEU A 48 -11.02 31.74 10.49
CA LEU A 48 -12.44 31.45 10.73
C LEU A 48 -12.61 30.31 11.73
N LEU A 49 -11.85 29.22 11.59
CA LEU A 49 -11.93 28.09 12.52
C LEU A 49 -11.50 28.49 13.93
N ILE A 50 -10.39 29.21 14.09
CA ILE A 50 -9.93 29.72 15.39
C ILE A 50 -11.00 30.63 16.03
N LYS A 51 -11.63 31.49 15.23
CA LYS A 51 -12.74 32.33 15.70
C LYS A 51 -13.91 31.48 16.19
N GLN A 52 -14.34 30.49 15.41
CA GLN A 52 -15.49 29.64 15.74
C GLN A 52 -15.24 28.67 16.91
N THR A 53 -13.98 28.43 17.27
CA THR A 53 -13.58 27.60 18.41
C THR A 53 -13.08 28.43 19.60
N THR A 54 -13.16 29.76 19.55
CA THR A 54 -12.87 30.64 20.69
C THR A 54 -14.17 31.07 21.34
N ASP A 55 -14.32 30.78 22.63
CA ASP A 55 -15.45 31.22 23.47
C ASP A 55 -16.82 31.04 22.80
N HIS A 56 -17.04 29.85 22.22
CA HIS A 56 -18.28 29.54 21.51
C HIS A 56 -19.49 29.69 22.46
N PRO A 57 -20.60 30.35 22.07
CA PRO A 57 -21.72 30.64 22.97
C PRO A 57 -22.38 29.41 23.61
N ASP A 58 -22.31 28.28 22.89
CA ASP A 58 -22.77 26.97 23.36
C ASP A 58 -21.60 25.96 23.27
N PRO A 59 -20.72 25.91 24.29
CA PRO A 59 -19.56 25.00 24.34
C PRO A 59 -20.00 23.53 24.25
N ASN A 60 -19.20 22.69 23.59
CA ASN A 60 -19.49 21.26 23.35
C ASN A 60 -20.77 20.96 22.54
N SER A 61 -21.47 21.98 22.02
CA SER A 61 -22.60 21.79 21.12
C SER A 61 -22.19 21.07 19.83
N ARG A 62 -23.16 20.45 19.15
CA ARG A 62 -22.91 19.76 17.88
C ARG A 62 -22.24 20.66 16.83
N VAL A 63 -22.59 21.94 16.81
CA VAL A 63 -22.02 22.93 15.88
C VAL A 63 -20.58 23.25 16.25
N ASN A 64 -20.31 23.53 17.52
CA ASN A 64 -18.96 23.76 18.03
C ASN A 64 -18.02 22.57 17.77
N LEU A 65 -18.46 21.34 18.07
CA LEU A 65 -17.67 20.14 17.82
C LEU A 65 -17.38 19.89 16.34
N ARG A 66 -18.27 20.33 15.43
CA ARG A 66 -18.01 20.28 13.97
C ARG A 66 -16.89 21.23 13.55
N HIS A 67 -16.82 22.43 14.12
CA HIS A 67 -15.71 23.36 13.86
C HIS A 67 -14.37 22.76 14.35
N TRP A 68 -14.36 22.19 15.54
CA TRP A 68 -13.20 21.49 16.11
C TRP A 68 -12.78 20.26 15.28
N ALA A 69 -13.73 19.50 14.76
CA ALA A 69 -13.46 18.37 13.89
C ALA A 69 -12.86 18.81 12.54
N LEU A 70 -13.37 19.88 11.93
CA LEU A 70 -12.80 20.45 10.70
C LEU A 70 -11.42 21.06 10.94
N LEU A 71 -11.18 21.72 12.09
CA LEU A 71 -9.86 22.21 12.47
C LEU A 71 -8.86 21.05 12.61
N SER A 72 -9.27 19.96 13.27
CA SER A 72 -8.46 18.74 13.39
C SER A 72 -8.10 18.15 12.02
N LEU A 73 -9.10 18.03 11.14
CA LEU A 73 -8.92 17.55 9.78
C LEU A 73 -7.96 18.45 9.00
N ALA A 74 -8.14 19.77 9.03
CA ALA A 74 -7.26 20.72 8.35
C ALA A 74 -5.81 20.60 8.85
N CYS A 75 -5.59 20.52 10.17
CA CYS A 75 -4.27 20.32 10.77
C CYS A 75 -3.59 19.01 10.31
N SER A 76 -4.37 17.98 10.02
CA SER A 76 -3.86 16.67 9.55
C SER A 76 -3.50 16.65 8.06
N VAL A 77 -4.08 17.56 7.28
CA VAL A 77 -3.92 17.64 5.82
C VAL A 77 -2.90 18.72 5.45
N VAL A 78 -3.14 19.97 5.82
CA VAL A 78 -2.32 21.10 5.34
C VAL A 78 -2.31 22.24 6.35
N LEU A 79 -1.11 22.70 6.70
CA LEU A 79 -0.89 23.79 7.65
C LEU A 79 -0.87 25.15 6.94
N PRO A 80 -1.28 26.25 7.60
CA PRO A 80 -1.32 27.57 6.98
C PRO A 80 0.10 28.04 6.64
N PRO A 81 0.38 28.53 5.41
CA PRO A 81 1.72 28.93 4.99
C PRO A 81 2.22 30.16 5.75
N SER A 82 1.31 31.04 6.17
CA SER A 82 1.64 32.20 7.01
C SER A 82 2.18 31.77 8.38
N LYS A 83 3.46 32.09 8.64
CA LYS A 83 4.12 31.83 9.94
C LYS A 83 3.39 32.50 11.10
N THR A 84 2.83 33.69 10.89
CA THR A 84 2.09 34.43 11.91
C THR A 84 0.80 33.69 12.29
N ILE A 85 -0.02 33.31 11.31
CA ILE A 85 -1.25 32.53 11.56
C ILE A 85 -0.92 31.19 12.21
N ARG A 86 0.18 30.54 11.79
CA ARG A 86 0.63 29.29 12.41
C ARG A 86 0.99 29.45 13.88
N ARG A 87 1.65 30.55 14.29
CA ARG A 87 1.92 30.83 15.71
C ARG A 87 0.63 31.03 16.50
N TYR A 88 -0.34 31.77 15.95
CA TYR A 88 -1.65 31.94 16.57
C TYR A 88 -2.39 30.60 16.73
N LEU A 89 -2.38 29.77 15.69
CA LEU A 89 -2.96 28.43 15.72
C LEU A 89 -2.32 27.58 16.83
N ILE A 90 -0.99 27.55 16.92
CA ILE A 90 -0.26 26.79 17.96
C ILE A 90 -0.66 27.30 19.35
N ALA A 91 -0.71 28.61 19.57
CA ALA A 91 -1.10 29.19 20.86
C ALA A 91 -2.57 28.86 21.22
N HIS A 92 -3.48 28.96 20.24
CA HIS A 92 -4.88 28.61 20.41
C HIS A 92 -5.05 27.13 20.79
N LEU A 93 -4.40 26.22 20.04
CA LEU A 93 -4.45 24.79 20.32
C LEU A 93 -3.88 24.45 21.69
N LYS A 94 -2.71 25.00 22.07
CA LYS A 94 -2.11 24.79 23.40
C LYS A 94 -3.00 25.25 24.54
N ARG A 95 -3.69 26.39 24.37
CA ARG A 95 -4.62 26.91 25.37
C ARG A 95 -5.80 25.95 25.54
N CYS A 96 -6.44 25.57 24.43
CA CYS A 96 -7.63 24.73 24.47
C CYS A 96 -7.32 23.25 24.82
N SER A 97 -6.13 22.76 24.48
CA SER A 97 -5.72 21.38 24.74
C SER A 97 -5.41 21.10 26.23
N SER A 98 -5.31 22.15 27.04
CA SER A 98 -5.15 22.05 28.50
C SER A 98 -6.41 21.57 29.23
N ASP A 99 -7.58 21.61 28.57
CA ASP A 99 -8.81 21.03 29.09
C ASP A 99 -8.88 19.53 28.76
N TYR A 100 -8.82 18.69 29.79
CA TYR A 100 -8.85 17.23 29.64
C TYR A 100 -10.25 16.63 29.79
N VAL A 101 -11.23 17.44 30.22
CA VAL A 101 -12.57 16.98 30.59
C VAL A 101 -13.53 17.12 29.41
N THR A 102 -13.54 18.27 28.74
CA THR A 102 -14.51 18.57 27.68
C THR A 102 -14.22 17.85 26.36
N GLU A 103 -15.25 17.71 25.52
CA GLU A 103 -15.08 17.19 24.15
C GLU A 103 -14.29 18.14 23.27
N GLU A 104 -14.40 19.46 23.51
CA GLU A 104 -13.58 20.49 22.87
C GLU A 104 -12.11 20.30 23.19
N GLY A 105 -11.76 20.15 24.46
CA GLY A 105 -10.38 19.91 24.88
C GLY A 105 -9.79 18.62 24.29
N LYS A 106 -10.61 17.56 24.15
CA LYS A 106 -10.21 16.34 23.41
C LYS A 106 -9.95 16.59 21.93
N TYR A 107 -10.79 17.37 21.25
CA TYR A 107 -10.52 17.76 19.86
C TYR A 107 -9.30 18.66 19.75
N ALA A 108 -9.11 19.63 20.65
CA ALA A 108 -7.95 20.52 20.64
C ALA A 108 -6.64 19.75 20.78
N ARG A 109 -6.57 18.77 21.70
CA ARG A 109 -5.43 17.85 21.83
C ARG A 109 -5.17 17.03 20.57
N PHE A 110 -6.23 16.54 19.93
CA PHE A 110 -6.10 15.80 18.68
C PHE A 110 -5.61 16.70 17.54
N ALA A 111 -6.17 17.90 17.39
CA ALA A 111 -5.72 18.91 16.42
C ALA A 111 -4.27 19.33 16.65
N GLU A 112 -3.84 19.50 17.91
CA GLU A 112 -2.45 19.78 18.28
C GLU A 112 -1.51 18.65 17.84
N LYS A 113 -1.90 17.39 18.10
CA LYS A 113 -1.16 16.21 17.64
C LYS A 113 -1.08 16.16 16.11
N CYS A 114 -2.19 16.45 15.42
CA CYS A 114 -2.22 16.54 13.96
C CYS A 114 -1.27 17.63 13.45
N LEU A 115 -1.31 18.83 14.04
CA LEU A 115 -0.40 19.91 13.69
C LEU A 115 1.06 19.50 13.85
N SER A 116 1.41 18.93 15.01
CA SER A 116 2.78 18.50 15.30
C SER A 116 3.27 17.43 14.33
N LYS A 117 2.42 16.47 13.95
CA LYS A 117 2.81 15.40 13.01
C LYS A 117 2.80 15.83 11.54
N THR A 118 2.05 16.86 11.19
CA THR A 118 2.08 17.43 9.83
C THR A 118 3.26 18.38 9.65
N GLN A 119 3.67 19.06 10.73
CA GLN A 119 4.81 19.97 10.72
C GLN A 119 6.11 19.23 10.36
N GLY A 120 6.90 19.84 9.48
CA GLY A 120 8.18 19.26 9.02
C GLY A 120 8.03 18.14 7.99
N THR A 121 6.79 17.80 7.58
CA THR A 121 6.56 16.79 6.55
C THR A 121 6.21 17.41 5.20
N ARG A 122 6.39 16.64 4.11
CA ARG A 122 6.03 17.08 2.76
C ARG A 122 4.55 17.48 2.71
N ARG A 123 4.27 18.59 2.02
CA ARG A 123 2.91 19.10 1.80
C ARG A 123 2.07 18.06 1.06
N ARG A 124 0.84 17.84 1.54
CA ARG A 124 -0.16 17.00 0.87
C ARG A 124 -0.42 17.49 -0.56
N GLN A 125 -0.58 16.54 -1.47
CA GLN A 125 -0.87 16.80 -2.90
C GLN A 125 -2.36 16.67 -3.21
N TRP A 126 -3.11 15.92 -2.40
CA TRP A 126 -4.54 15.68 -2.60
C TRP A 126 -5.35 16.08 -1.37
N ALA A 127 -6.56 16.58 -1.62
CA ALA A 127 -7.57 16.73 -0.58
C ALA A 127 -7.89 15.37 0.05
N PRO A 128 -8.31 15.31 1.32
CA PRO A 128 -8.49 14.04 2.00
C PRO A 128 -9.58 13.19 1.35
N SER A 129 -9.41 11.87 1.40
CA SER A 129 -10.42 10.92 0.92
C SER A 129 -11.64 10.88 1.84
N ARG A 130 -12.78 10.34 1.37
CA ARG A 130 -13.98 10.15 2.19
C ARG A 130 -13.67 9.38 3.48
N GLU A 131 -12.93 8.28 3.36
CA GLU A 131 -12.56 7.42 4.49
C GLU A 131 -11.64 8.15 5.48
N GLU A 132 -10.66 8.89 4.97
CA GLU A 132 -9.77 9.71 5.80
C GLU A 132 -10.54 10.78 6.58
N ILE A 133 -11.50 11.45 5.94
CA ILE A 133 -12.35 12.47 6.58
C ILE A 133 -13.11 11.82 7.74
N ILE A 134 -13.81 10.71 7.49
CA ILE A 134 -14.63 10.02 8.49
C ILE A 134 -13.78 9.58 9.69
N CYS A 135 -12.59 9.02 9.45
CA CYS A 135 -11.69 8.64 10.53
C CYS A 135 -11.24 9.86 11.34
N THR A 136 -10.78 10.90 10.65
CA THR A 136 -10.14 12.06 11.29
C THR A 136 -11.14 12.92 12.08
N ILE A 137 -12.34 13.19 11.56
CA ILE A 137 -13.37 13.97 12.29
C ILE A 137 -13.87 13.25 13.54
N ASN A 138 -13.76 11.93 13.57
CA ASN A 138 -14.07 11.10 14.73
C ASN A 138 -12.85 10.79 15.61
N ARG A 139 -11.70 11.43 15.33
CA ARG A 139 -10.41 11.24 16.03
C ARG A 139 -9.92 9.79 16.06
N ARG A 140 -10.26 9.02 15.01
CA ARG A 140 -9.83 7.64 14.81
C ARG A 140 -8.62 7.59 13.87
N PRO A 141 -7.75 6.57 14.00
CA PRO A 141 -6.72 6.33 13.00
C PRO A 141 -7.36 6.01 11.64
N VAL A 142 -6.64 6.36 10.58
CA VAL A 142 -6.96 5.91 9.22
C VAL A 142 -6.45 4.47 9.10
N TYR A 143 -7.11 3.64 8.30
CA TYR A 143 -6.65 2.28 8.05
C TYR A 143 -6.63 1.95 6.56
N ALA A 144 -5.72 1.06 6.18
CA ALA A 144 -5.63 0.52 4.84
C ALA A 144 -5.11 -0.92 4.86
N ARG A 145 -5.40 -1.67 3.79
CA ARG A 145 -4.89 -3.04 3.60
C ARG A 145 -3.55 -3.01 2.86
N PHE A 146 -2.55 -3.61 3.47
CA PHE A 146 -1.23 -3.83 2.87
C PHE A 146 -1.12 -5.31 2.51
N HIS A 147 -1.01 -5.58 1.21
CA HIS A 147 -0.92 -6.92 0.66
C HIS A 147 0.53 -7.37 0.58
N PHE A 148 0.73 -8.67 0.49
CA PHE A 148 2.03 -9.33 0.38
C PHE A 148 2.04 -10.25 -0.85
N MET A 149 3.23 -10.76 -1.19
CA MET A 149 3.43 -11.57 -2.40
C MET A 149 2.78 -12.96 -2.33
N ASP A 150 2.39 -13.39 -1.13
CA ASP A 150 1.63 -14.61 -0.86
C ASP A 150 0.11 -14.44 -1.10
N GLY A 151 -0.34 -13.22 -1.42
CA GLY A 151 -1.76 -12.87 -1.61
C GLY A 151 -2.51 -12.54 -0.32
N GLN A 152 -1.87 -12.65 0.84
CA GLN A 152 -2.46 -12.22 2.12
C GLN A 152 -2.36 -10.70 2.29
N TYR A 153 -3.11 -10.18 3.26
CA TYR A 153 -3.03 -8.78 3.64
C TYR A 153 -3.15 -8.57 5.14
N HIS A 154 -2.57 -7.47 5.61
CA HIS A 154 -2.80 -6.95 6.96
C HIS A 154 -3.49 -5.59 6.89
N SER A 155 -4.56 -5.41 7.68
CA SER A 155 -5.16 -4.09 7.91
C SER A 155 -4.29 -3.33 8.89
N VAL A 156 -3.76 -2.18 8.50
CA VAL A 156 -2.87 -1.36 9.32
C VAL A 156 -3.53 -0.03 9.60
N GLU A 157 -3.54 0.35 10.87
CA GLU A 157 -4.01 1.64 11.37
C GLU A 157 -2.83 2.61 11.48
N PHE A 158 -3.02 3.84 11.02
CA PHE A 158 -1.99 4.88 11.04
C PHE A 158 -2.61 6.27 11.22
N HIS A 159 -1.75 7.22 11.58
CA HIS A 159 -2.18 8.61 11.74
C HIS A 159 -2.52 9.24 10.37
N PRO A 160 -3.52 10.12 10.24
CA PRO A 160 -3.89 10.70 8.93
C PRO A 160 -2.73 11.44 8.22
N SER A 161 -1.79 11.98 8.99
CA SER A 161 -0.57 12.62 8.46
C SER A 161 0.63 11.67 8.34
N ALA A 162 0.47 10.36 8.46
CA ALA A 162 1.59 9.41 8.38
C ALA A 162 2.22 9.37 6.99
N THR A 163 3.55 9.30 6.97
CA THR A 163 4.34 9.10 5.76
C THR A 163 4.44 7.60 5.41
N ALA A 164 4.86 7.29 4.19
CA ALA A 164 5.13 5.92 3.78
C ALA A 164 6.21 5.28 4.66
N ARG A 165 7.21 6.05 5.13
CA ARG A 165 8.20 5.57 6.10
C ARG A 165 7.55 5.20 7.44
N ASP A 166 6.69 6.05 7.98
CA ASP A 166 6.00 5.76 9.26
C ASP A 166 5.17 4.47 9.15
N VAL A 167 4.43 4.32 8.04
CA VAL A 167 3.58 3.15 7.83
C VAL A 167 4.39 1.89 7.50
N LEU A 168 5.53 2.02 6.83
CA LEU A 168 6.45 0.91 6.57
C LEU A 168 6.88 0.26 7.88
N GLU A 169 7.28 1.05 8.88
CA GLU A 169 7.68 0.53 10.18
C GLU A 169 6.52 -0.21 10.88
N ILE A 170 5.29 0.33 10.83
CA ILE A 170 4.12 -0.36 11.40
C ILE A 170 3.86 -1.70 10.71
N VAL A 171 4.00 -1.77 9.38
CA VAL A 171 3.84 -3.02 8.62
C VAL A 171 4.92 -4.03 9.00
N ARG A 172 6.18 -3.58 9.13
CA ARG A 172 7.33 -4.44 9.51
C ARG A 172 7.14 -5.05 10.89
N ASP A 173 6.79 -4.23 11.87
CA ASP A 173 6.51 -4.68 13.23
C ASP A 173 5.35 -5.69 13.25
N LYS A 174 4.30 -5.41 12.46
CA LYS A 174 3.11 -6.26 12.39
C LYS A 174 3.38 -7.66 11.83
N VAL A 175 4.31 -7.80 10.90
CA VAL A 175 4.70 -9.10 10.35
C VAL A 175 5.86 -9.76 11.11
N GLY A 176 6.39 -9.11 12.14
CA GLY A 176 7.53 -9.62 12.91
C GLY A 176 8.85 -9.56 12.14
N LEU A 177 8.96 -8.70 11.13
CA LEU A 177 10.22 -8.50 10.41
C LEU A 177 11.18 -7.69 11.30
N LYS A 178 12.42 -8.16 11.44
CA LYS A 178 13.41 -7.52 12.31
C LYS A 178 13.65 -6.05 11.94
N SER A 179 13.92 -5.23 12.95
CA SER A 179 14.12 -3.78 12.81
C SER A 179 15.36 -3.39 11.99
N ASP A 180 16.35 -4.28 11.88
CA ASP A 180 17.55 -4.11 11.07
C ASP A 180 17.39 -4.57 9.60
N ALA A 181 16.28 -5.23 9.25
CA ALA A 181 15.99 -5.66 7.88
C ALA A 181 15.80 -4.45 6.95
N LYS A 182 16.65 -4.35 5.92
CA LYS A 182 16.70 -3.20 5.00
C LYS A 182 16.12 -3.52 3.64
N GLY A 183 15.88 -2.48 2.85
CA GLY A 183 15.53 -2.62 1.43
C GLY A 183 14.08 -3.03 1.17
N TYR A 184 13.16 -2.86 2.14
CA TYR A 184 11.72 -3.04 1.93
C TYR A 184 11.04 -1.71 1.58
N ALA A 185 9.94 -1.78 0.83
CA ALA A 185 9.14 -0.61 0.49
C ALA A 185 7.65 -0.95 0.40
N ILE A 186 6.83 0.10 0.51
CA ILE A 186 5.40 0.07 0.18
C ILE A 186 5.25 0.53 -1.27
N TYR A 187 4.48 -0.22 -2.05
CA TYR A 187 4.12 0.10 -3.42
C TYR A 187 2.65 0.49 -3.49
N GLU A 188 2.32 1.44 -4.38
CA GLU A 188 0.96 1.56 -4.92
C GLU A 188 0.84 0.68 -6.17
N VAL A 189 -0.19 -0.16 -6.23
CA VAL A 189 -0.53 -0.95 -7.42
C VAL A 189 -1.78 -0.36 -8.06
N LEU A 190 -1.71 -0.07 -9.35
CA LEU A 190 -2.80 0.48 -10.16
C LEU A 190 -3.03 -0.40 -11.39
N GLY A 191 -3.91 -1.40 -11.23
CA GLY A 191 -4.20 -2.34 -12.31
C GLY A 191 -2.97 -3.19 -12.63
N SER A 192 -2.37 -2.98 -13.80
CA SER A 192 -1.17 -3.71 -14.25
C SER A 192 0.15 -3.01 -13.94
N THR A 193 0.11 -1.80 -13.37
CA THR A 193 1.32 -1.04 -13.03
C THR A 193 1.49 -0.94 -11.52
N GLU A 194 2.72 -0.83 -11.07
CA GLU A 194 3.08 -0.61 -9.68
C GLU A 194 4.18 0.43 -9.56
N ARG A 195 4.21 1.16 -8.45
CA ARG A 195 5.22 2.19 -8.14
C ARG A 195 5.57 2.15 -6.66
N SER A 196 6.86 2.16 -6.32
CA SER A 196 7.29 2.32 -4.93
C SER A 196 6.98 3.73 -4.43
N LEU A 197 6.51 3.83 -3.19
CA LEU A 197 6.31 5.10 -2.51
C LEU A 197 7.65 5.59 -1.95
N SER A 198 7.98 6.85 -2.21
CA SER A 198 9.05 7.52 -1.48
C SER A 198 8.69 7.63 0.00
N GLY A 199 9.68 7.49 0.89
CA GLY A 199 9.47 7.50 2.33
C GLY A 199 8.78 8.75 2.87
N GLU A 200 8.85 9.88 2.16
CA GLU A 200 8.21 11.14 2.55
C GLU A 200 6.78 11.32 2.01
N GLU A 201 6.34 10.48 1.07
CA GLU A 201 4.98 10.53 0.53
C GLU A 201 3.96 10.19 1.62
N LYS A 202 2.79 10.80 1.55
CA LYS A 202 1.69 10.54 2.50
C LYS A 202 0.85 9.38 1.98
N VAL A 203 0.65 8.36 2.81
CA VAL A 203 -0.20 7.21 2.43
C VAL A 203 -1.64 7.68 2.15
N ALA A 204 -2.12 8.66 2.92
CA ALA A 204 -3.42 9.29 2.71
C ALA A 204 -3.57 10.00 1.34
N ASP A 205 -2.50 10.55 0.77
CA ASP A 205 -2.52 11.13 -0.59
C ASP A 205 -2.77 10.05 -1.65
N VAL A 206 -2.18 8.86 -1.48
CA VAL A 206 -2.37 7.73 -2.39
C VAL A 206 -3.82 7.23 -2.31
N MET A 207 -4.39 7.13 -1.10
CA MET A 207 -5.79 6.77 -0.90
C MET A 207 -6.75 7.78 -1.58
N ALA A 208 -6.47 9.07 -1.44
CA ALA A 208 -7.26 10.13 -2.09
C ALA A 208 -7.14 10.12 -3.62
N LYS A 209 -5.93 9.86 -4.15
CA LYS A 209 -5.69 9.67 -5.58
C LYS A 209 -6.52 8.51 -6.13
N TRP A 210 -6.53 7.36 -5.45
CA TRP A 210 -7.32 6.20 -5.85
C TRP A 210 -8.82 6.47 -5.82
N GLU A 211 -9.32 7.15 -4.79
CA GLU A 211 -10.73 7.57 -4.72
C GLU A 211 -11.12 8.39 -5.96
N ARG A 212 -10.32 9.38 -6.34
CA ARG A 212 -10.58 10.19 -7.53
C ARG A 212 -10.55 9.39 -8.83
N TYR A 213 -9.60 8.46 -8.98
CA TYR A 213 -9.56 7.59 -10.15
C TYR A 213 -10.78 6.66 -10.25
N ARG A 214 -11.27 6.15 -9.12
CA ARG A 214 -12.52 5.37 -9.08
C ARG A 214 -13.73 6.22 -9.46
N MET A 215 -13.82 7.45 -8.97
CA MET A 215 -14.92 8.35 -9.32
C MET A 215 -14.91 8.74 -10.81
N ALA A 216 -13.73 9.03 -11.37
CA ALA A 216 -13.60 9.38 -12.79
C ALA A 216 -13.95 8.21 -13.72
N THR A 217 -13.53 6.99 -13.38
CA THR A 217 -13.86 5.79 -14.17
C THR A 217 -15.34 5.41 -14.07
N ALA A 218 -15.96 5.58 -12.90
CA ALA A 218 -17.41 5.39 -12.74
C ALA A 218 -18.22 6.39 -13.59
N ALA A 219 -17.85 7.68 -13.59
CA ALA A 219 -18.52 8.72 -14.37
C ALA A 219 -18.45 8.45 -15.89
N ASN A 220 -17.30 7.99 -16.40
CA ASN A 220 -17.13 7.67 -17.82
C ASN A 220 -17.97 6.46 -18.28
N THR A 221 -18.27 5.54 -17.35
CA THR A 221 -19.08 4.35 -17.63
C THR A 221 -20.57 4.69 -17.76
N VAL A 222 -21.06 5.66 -16.99
CA VAL A 222 -22.47 6.11 -17.03
C VAL A 222 -22.78 6.91 -18.30
N ASN A 223 -21.80 7.60 -18.88
CA ASN A 223 -21.96 8.40 -20.09
C ASN A 223 -21.84 7.59 -21.40
N SER A 224 -21.52 6.30 -21.33
CA SER A 224 -21.31 5.45 -22.50
C SER A 224 -22.47 4.45 -22.66
N THR A 225 -23.53 4.83 -23.38
CA THR A 225 -24.68 3.97 -23.71
C THR A 225 -24.42 2.96 -24.83
N GLY A 226 -23.16 2.66 -25.16
CA GLY A 226 -22.79 1.73 -26.23
C GLY A 226 -21.76 0.70 -25.75
N THR A 227 -22.13 -0.59 -25.83
CA THR A 227 -21.26 -1.79 -25.79
C THR A 227 -19.93 -1.63 -25.05
N ALA A 228 -19.99 -1.28 -23.76
CA ALA A 228 -18.80 -1.22 -22.92
C ALA A 228 -18.25 -2.66 -22.72
N LYS A 229 -17.10 -2.96 -23.34
CA LYS A 229 -16.25 -4.09 -22.92
C LYS A 229 -16.13 -3.99 -21.40
N ARG A 230 -16.54 -5.04 -20.68
CA ARG A 230 -16.38 -5.17 -19.21
C ARG A 230 -14.93 -4.87 -18.84
N THR A 231 -14.62 -3.61 -18.53
CA THR A 231 -13.33 -3.20 -18.03
C THR A 231 -13.22 -3.80 -16.63
N ARG A 232 -12.22 -4.67 -16.43
CA ARG A 232 -11.98 -5.30 -15.12
C ARG A 232 -11.89 -4.21 -14.05
N PRO A 233 -12.46 -4.41 -12.86
CA PRO A 233 -12.32 -3.45 -11.76
C PRO A 233 -10.84 -3.14 -11.56
N GLN A 234 -10.47 -1.86 -11.61
CA GLN A 234 -9.12 -1.44 -11.29
C GLN A 234 -8.94 -1.59 -9.78
N TYR A 235 -8.34 -2.71 -9.39
CA TYR A 235 -7.96 -2.93 -8.00
C TYR A 235 -6.77 -2.05 -7.70
N HIS A 236 -6.98 -1.03 -6.85
CA HIS A 236 -5.92 -0.22 -6.29
C HIS A 236 -5.63 -0.70 -4.88
N PHE A 237 -4.38 -1.07 -4.61
CA PHE A 237 -3.99 -1.60 -3.30
C PHE A 237 -2.54 -1.29 -2.98
N PHE A 238 -2.20 -1.34 -1.69
CA PHE A 238 -0.83 -1.23 -1.22
C PHE A 238 -0.20 -2.61 -1.20
N LEU A 239 1.04 -2.71 -1.66
CA LEU A 239 1.84 -3.93 -1.66
C LEU A 239 3.13 -3.70 -0.87
N PHE A 240 3.41 -4.55 0.11
CA PHE A 240 4.67 -4.55 0.83
C PHE A 240 5.58 -5.64 0.25
N LYS A 241 6.80 -5.26 -0.16
CA LYS A 241 7.77 -6.21 -0.71
C LYS A 241 9.22 -5.72 -0.61
N LYS A 242 10.16 -6.62 -0.90
CA LYS A 242 11.58 -6.27 -1.01
C LYS A 242 11.78 -5.42 -2.26
N HIS A 243 12.35 -4.24 -2.07
CA HIS A 243 12.68 -3.27 -3.12
C HIS A 243 14.15 -3.36 -3.55
N LEU A 244 15.07 -3.54 -2.60
CA LEU A 244 16.51 -3.57 -2.86
C LEU A 244 17.11 -4.93 -2.49
N PHE A 245 17.75 -5.57 -3.47
CA PHE A 245 18.39 -6.88 -3.35
C PHE A 245 19.91 -6.74 -3.26
N LEU A 246 20.39 -6.23 -2.12
CA LEU A 246 21.83 -6.15 -1.80
C LEU A 246 22.23 -7.28 -0.86
N ASP A 247 23.43 -7.84 -1.01
CA ASP A 247 23.90 -8.95 -0.16
C ASP A 247 23.86 -8.61 1.33
N SER A 248 24.26 -7.39 1.69
CA SER A 248 24.20 -6.91 3.07
C SER A 248 22.78 -6.69 3.61
N PHE A 249 21.76 -6.73 2.75
CA PHE A 249 20.35 -6.52 3.11
C PHE A 249 19.56 -7.83 3.12
N LEU A 250 20.13 -8.95 2.67
CA LEU A 250 19.41 -10.23 2.60
C LEU A 250 19.76 -11.10 3.80
N ASN A 251 18.77 -11.48 4.58
CA ASN A 251 18.94 -12.42 5.69
C ASN A 251 18.03 -13.64 5.55
N LEU A 252 18.51 -14.67 4.84
CA LEU A 252 17.81 -15.95 4.72
C LEU A 252 17.87 -16.81 5.99
N SER A 253 18.58 -16.40 7.03
CA SER A 253 18.51 -17.10 8.33
C SER A 253 17.28 -16.70 9.13
N ASP A 254 16.68 -15.54 8.81
CA ASP A 254 15.44 -15.09 9.42
C ASP A 254 14.23 -15.73 8.74
N PRO A 255 13.33 -16.42 9.49
CA PRO A 255 12.22 -17.14 8.89
C PRO A 255 11.18 -16.22 8.24
N VAL A 256 10.96 -15.02 8.80
CA VAL A 256 9.99 -14.06 8.25
C VAL A 256 10.51 -13.48 6.94
N GLU A 257 11.77 -13.02 6.92
CA GLU A 257 12.39 -12.51 5.70
C GLU A 257 12.51 -13.59 4.62
N LYS A 258 12.87 -14.82 4.98
CA LYS A 258 12.88 -15.98 4.05
C LYS A 258 11.52 -16.20 3.41
N GLU A 259 10.43 -16.15 4.20
CA GLU A 259 9.07 -16.36 3.71
C GLU A 259 8.64 -15.27 2.72
N LEU A 260 8.93 -14.01 3.05
CA LEU A 260 8.63 -12.87 2.20
C LEU A 260 9.37 -12.94 0.85
N LEU A 261 10.66 -13.28 0.89
CA LEU A 261 11.49 -13.39 -0.31
C LEU A 261 11.07 -14.58 -1.17
N TYR A 262 10.76 -15.74 -0.56
CA TYR A 262 10.30 -16.92 -1.28
C TYR A 262 9.03 -16.64 -2.10
N HIS A 263 8.02 -15.99 -1.51
CA HIS A 263 6.81 -15.64 -2.25
C HIS A 263 7.04 -14.59 -3.33
N GLN A 264 7.95 -13.64 -3.10
CA GLN A 264 8.33 -12.68 -4.13
C GLN A 264 8.98 -13.37 -5.33
N VAL A 265 9.88 -14.33 -5.09
CA VAL A 265 10.49 -15.15 -6.13
C VAL A 265 9.46 -16.01 -6.87
N LEU A 266 8.52 -16.64 -6.17
CA LEU A 266 7.43 -17.40 -6.81
C LEU A 266 6.58 -16.53 -7.73
N HIS A 267 6.30 -15.30 -7.33
CA HIS A 267 5.60 -14.35 -8.18
C HIS A 267 6.41 -14.00 -9.43
N ASP A 268 7.70 -13.69 -9.26
CA ASP A 268 8.58 -13.31 -10.39
C ASP A 268 8.79 -14.47 -11.37
N LEU A 269 8.89 -15.71 -10.88
CA LEU A 269 8.91 -16.91 -11.72
C LEU A 269 7.63 -17.06 -12.54
N ARG A 270 6.45 -17.01 -11.90
CA ARG A 270 5.16 -17.12 -12.60
C ARG A 270 4.93 -16.00 -13.61
N ALA A 271 5.48 -14.82 -13.34
CA ALA A 271 5.46 -13.67 -14.24
C ALA A 271 6.51 -13.73 -15.37
N ASP A 272 7.19 -14.88 -15.54
CA ASP A 272 8.17 -15.13 -16.61
C ASP A 272 9.35 -14.15 -16.60
N ARG A 273 9.79 -13.73 -15.41
CA ARG A 273 10.87 -12.74 -15.24
C ARG A 273 12.27 -13.35 -15.34
N PHE A 274 12.38 -14.66 -15.35
CA PHE A 274 13.64 -15.38 -15.45
C PHE A 274 13.66 -16.29 -16.69
N PRO A 275 14.80 -16.42 -17.39
CA PRO A 275 14.97 -17.50 -18.34
C PRO A 275 15.12 -18.81 -17.57
N ILE A 276 14.16 -19.72 -17.75
CA ILE A 276 14.14 -21.03 -17.08
C ILE A 276 14.37 -22.12 -18.13
N THR A 277 15.37 -22.97 -17.93
CA THR A 277 15.59 -24.18 -18.74
C THR A 277 14.66 -25.32 -18.31
N ASP A 278 14.44 -26.30 -19.17
CA ASP A 278 13.58 -27.46 -18.83
C ASP A 278 14.10 -28.21 -17.58
N LYS A 279 15.42 -28.32 -17.43
CA LYS A 279 16.04 -28.94 -16.26
C LYS A 279 15.73 -28.17 -14.98
N GLU A 280 15.89 -26.84 -15.01
CA GLU A 280 15.58 -25.99 -13.87
C GLU A 280 14.09 -25.99 -13.53
N ALA A 281 13.23 -26.00 -14.55
CA ALA A 281 11.79 -26.11 -14.36
C ALA A 281 11.42 -27.41 -13.63
N MET A 282 12.05 -28.53 -13.99
CA MET A 282 11.85 -29.81 -13.29
C MET A 282 12.34 -29.75 -11.84
N MET A 283 13.52 -29.18 -11.60
CA MET A 283 14.07 -29.02 -10.25
C MET A 283 13.21 -28.14 -9.35
N LEU A 284 12.73 -27.00 -9.86
CA LEU A 284 11.83 -26.09 -9.14
C LEU A 284 10.49 -26.77 -8.83
N THR A 285 9.92 -27.49 -9.80
CA THR A 285 8.67 -28.23 -9.60
C THR A 285 8.83 -29.32 -8.54
N ALA A 286 9.95 -30.06 -8.56
CA ALA A 286 10.24 -31.08 -7.56
C ALA A 286 10.41 -30.50 -6.14
N LEU A 287 11.10 -29.36 -6.02
CA LEU A 287 11.24 -28.65 -4.74
C LEU A 287 9.88 -28.12 -4.24
N GLN A 288 9.04 -27.60 -5.14
CA GLN A 288 7.68 -27.17 -4.82
C GLN A 288 6.80 -28.35 -4.39
N ALA A 289 6.95 -29.51 -5.03
CA ALA A 289 6.24 -30.72 -4.66
C ALA A 289 6.65 -31.23 -3.28
N GLN A 290 7.95 -31.23 -2.96
CA GLN A 290 8.42 -31.59 -1.61
C GLN A 290 7.85 -30.65 -0.54
N LEU A 291 7.66 -29.37 -0.87
CA LEU A 291 7.05 -28.37 0.02
C LEU A 291 5.55 -28.61 0.25
N GLU A 292 4.79 -28.96 -0.80
CA GLU A 292 3.33 -29.08 -0.75
C GLU A 292 2.84 -30.48 -0.37
N LEU A 293 3.56 -31.53 -0.82
CA LEU A 293 3.16 -32.93 -0.70
C LEU A 293 4.02 -33.72 0.30
N GLY A 294 5.22 -33.25 0.63
CA GLY A 294 6.21 -34.04 1.37
C GLY A 294 6.90 -35.09 0.48
N ASP A 295 7.45 -36.15 1.07
CA ASP A 295 8.22 -37.16 0.35
C ASP A 295 7.45 -37.80 -0.81
N CYS A 296 8.16 -38.00 -1.94
CA CYS A 296 7.59 -38.69 -3.11
C CYS A 296 7.09 -40.09 -2.74
N THR A 297 5.83 -40.37 -3.06
CA THR A 297 5.21 -41.69 -2.89
C THR A 297 5.19 -42.47 -4.21
N ASP A 298 4.89 -43.76 -4.17
CA ASP A 298 4.82 -44.63 -5.36
C ASP A 298 3.64 -44.29 -6.30
N LEU A 299 2.67 -43.51 -5.81
CA LEU A 299 1.62 -42.93 -6.63
C LEU A 299 2.22 -41.75 -7.38
N VAL A 300 2.36 -41.88 -8.70
CA VAL A 300 2.82 -40.78 -9.58
C VAL A 300 1.78 -39.65 -9.55
N PRO A 301 2.02 -38.53 -8.86
CA PRO A 301 1.10 -37.42 -8.93
C PRO A 301 1.27 -36.72 -10.28
N ASP A 302 0.19 -36.19 -10.84
CA ASP A 302 0.32 -35.18 -11.89
C ASP A 302 0.96 -33.94 -11.26
N TYR A 303 2.20 -33.60 -11.67
CA TYR A 303 2.91 -32.46 -11.13
C TYR A 303 2.49 -31.13 -11.79
N ARG A 304 1.65 -31.14 -12.83
CA ARG A 304 1.24 -29.91 -13.53
C ARG A 304 0.54 -28.89 -12.62
N PRO A 305 -0.37 -29.27 -11.69
CA PRO A 305 -0.95 -28.34 -10.74
C PRO A 305 0.12 -27.67 -9.87
N ILE A 306 1.08 -28.45 -9.35
CA ILE A 306 2.18 -27.96 -8.51
C ILE A 306 3.11 -27.06 -9.32
N ALA A 307 3.44 -27.46 -10.55
CA ALA A 307 4.21 -26.66 -11.49
C ALA A 307 3.53 -25.30 -11.73
N SER A 308 2.19 -25.24 -11.79
CA SER A 308 1.47 -23.97 -11.97
C SER A 308 1.59 -23.01 -10.77
N HIS A 309 1.95 -23.52 -9.59
CA HIS A 309 2.17 -22.70 -8.41
C HIS A 309 3.53 -21.98 -8.43
N CYS A 310 4.54 -22.52 -9.13
CA CYS A 310 5.90 -21.98 -9.14
C CYS A 310 6.47 -21.61 -10.52
N LEU A 311 5.88 -22.08 -11.63
CA LEU A 311 6.39 -21.87 -12.98
C LEU A 311 5.49 -20.96 -13.83
N PRO A 312 6.05 -20.29 -14.86
CA PRO A 312 5.28 -19.56 -15.85
C PRO A 312 4.25 -20.49 -16.55
N PRO A 313 3.03 -20.00 -16.85
CA PRO A 313 1.99 -20.80 -17.52
C PRO A 313 2.40 -21.42 -18.85
N ARG A 314 3.37 -20.84 -19.56
CA ARG A 314 3.90 -21.38 -20.82
C ARG A 314 4.70 -22.69 -20.65
N LEU A 315 5.30 -22.91 -19.48
CA LEU A 315 6.16 -24.06 -19.20
C LEU A 315 5.39 -25.24 -18.58
N VAL A 316 4.26 -24.95 -17.92
CA VAL A 316 3.46 -25.96 -17.20
C VAL A 316 2.99 -27.11 -18.11
N PRO A 317 2.49 -26.89 -19.33
CA PRO A 317 1.98 -27.99 -20.16
C PRO A 317 3.09 -28.92 -20.68
N SER A 318 4.31 -28.40 -20.86
CA SER A 318 5.45 -29.11 -21.44
C SER A 318 6.41 -29.69 -20.39
N ILE A 319 6.10 -29.59 -19.10
CA ILE A 319 6.98 -30.05 -18.03
C ILE A 319 7.16 -31.59 -18.07
N PRO A 320 8.40 -32.11 -18.20
CA PRO A 320 8.63 -33.56 -18.25
C PRO A 320 8.38 -34.20 -16.89
N GLN A 321 7.31 -35.01 -16.78
CA GLN A 321 6.88 -35.61 -15.51
C GLN A 321 7.91 -36.57 -14.92
N GLU A 322 8.52 -37.42 -15.77
CA GLU A 322 9.52 -38.41 -15.32
C GLU A 322 10.74 -37.74 -14.67
N GLY A 323 11.21 -36.62 -15.23
CA GLY A 323 12.31 -35.87 -14.64
C GLY A 323 11.94 -35.18 -13.33
N VAL A 324 10.71 -34.68 -13.19
CA VAL A 324 10.21 -34.15 -11.90
C VAL A 324 10.16 -35.26 -10.85
N ILE A 325 9.68 -36.46 -11.19
CA ILE A 325 9.63 -37.62 -10.28
C ILE A 325 11.02 -37.98 -9.79
N MET A 326 11.99 -38.14 -10.71
CA MET A 326 13.37 -38.47 -10.34
C MET A 326 13.98 -37.43 -9.40
N HIS A 327 13.76 -36.14 -9.68
CA HIS A 327 14.22 -35.08 -8.79
C HIS A 327 13.49 -35.12 -7.44
N HIS A 328 12.17 -35.31 -7.41
CA HIS A 328 11.40 -35.34 -6.17
C HIS A 328 11.80 -36.53 -5.27
N GLN A 329 12.02 -37.71 -5.85
CA GLN A 329 12.55 -38.87 -5.14
C GLN A 329 13.93 -38.60 -4.51
N SER A 330 14.78 -37.81 -5.17
CA SER A 330 16.10 -37.44 -4.64
C SER A 330 16.05 -36.49 -3.43
N LEU A 331 14.89 -35.86 -3.18
CA LEU A 331 14.66 -34.94 -2.06
C LEU A 331 14.10 -35.65 -0.81
N ARG A 332 13.97 -36.97 -0.83
CA ARG A 332 13.38 -37.75 0.27
C ARG A 332 14.04 -37.43 1.61
N GLY A 333 13.21 -37.15 2.63
CA GLY A 333 13.63 -36.77 3.97
C GLY A 333 13.97 -35.29 4.13
N MET A 334 13.94 -34.50 3.05
CA MET A 334 14.14 -33.06 3.11
C MET A 334 12.93 -32.38 3.75
N THR A 335 13.16 -31.57 4.77
CA THR A 335 12.11 -30.79 5.42
C THR A 335 11.62 -29.64 4.55
N ALA A 336 10.41 -29.13 4.82
CA ALA A 336 9.88 -27.96 4.10
C ALA A 336 10.81 -26.72 4.20
N SER A 337 11.46 -26.52 5.35
CA SER A 337 12.41 -25.40 5.51
C SER A 337 13.65 -25.58 4.61
N GLU A 338 14.18 -26.80 4.52
CA GLU A 338 15.32 -27.13 3.65
C GLU A 338 14.96 -27.05 2.17
N ALA A 339 13.79 -27.55 1.77
CA ALA A 339 13.30 -27.45 0.40
C ALA A 339 13.14 -26.00 -0.04
N LYS A 340 12.60 -25.13 0.83
CA LYS A 340 12.51 -23.68 0.58
C LYS A 340 13.87 -23.03 0.46
N GLN A 341 14.83 -23.42 1.32
CA GLN A 341 16.21 -22.93 1.23
C GLN A 341 16.87 -23.37 -0.08
N ALA A 342 16.72 -24.64 -0.48
CA ALA A 342 17.26 -25.17 -1.72
C ALA A 342 16.63 -24.49 -2.95
N PHE A 343 15.33 -24.19 -2.91
CA PHE A 343 14.63 -23.42 -3.92
C PHE A 343 15.24 -22.02 -4.09
N LEU A 344 15.42 -21.28 -2.98
CA LEU A 344 16.06 -19.97 -3.01
C LEU A 344 17.51 -20.04 -3.49
N ASN A 345 18.27 -21.04 -3.07
CA ASN A 345 19.66 -21.24 -3.51
C ASN A 345 19.75 -21.50 -5.02
N LEU A 346 18.83 -22.28 -5.58
CA LEU A 346 18.76 -22.52 -7.03
C LEU A 346 18.55 -21.20 -7.78
N ILE A 347 17.60 -20.37 -7.34
CA ILE A 347 17.36 -19.06 -7.95
C ILE A 347 18.57 -18.13 -7.77
N GLN A 348 19.22 -18.15 -6.61
CA GLN A 348 20.44 -17.37 -6.37
C GLN A 348 21.63 -17.77 -7.24
N SER A 349 21.62 -19.00 -7.79
CA SER A 349 22.64 -19.42 -8.76
C SER A 349 22.47 -18.76 -10.12
N TRP A 350 21.29 -18.20 -10.41
CA TRP A 350 21.01 -17.60 -11.71
C TRP A 350 21.66 -16.23 -11.88
N PRO A 351 22.13 -15.92 -13.09
CA PRO A 351 22.48 -14.55 -13.43
C PRO A 351 21.25 -13.67 -13.22
N LEU A 352 21.44 -12.49 -12.63
CA LEU A 352 20.42 -11.44 -12.48
C LEU A 352 19.29 -11.74 -11.47
N HIS A 353 19.41 -12.74 -10.61
CA HIS A 353 18.41 -13.00 -9.56
C HIS A 353 18.20 -11.83 -8.57
N LYS A 354 19.13 -10.86 -8.52
CA LYS A 354 19.04 -9.62 -7.74
C LYS A 354 18.66 -8.39 -8.58
N ALA A 355 18.45 -8.56 -9.87
CA ALA A 355 18.22 -7.45 -10.79
C ALA A 355 16.74 -7.10 -10.88
N THR A 356 16.45 -5.80 -10.95
CA THR A 356 15.14 -5.31 -11.39
C THR A 356 15.14 -5.21 -12.90
N ILE A 357 14.32 -6.02 -13.58
CA ILE A 357 14.24 -6.06 -15.04
C ILE A 357 13.17 -5.08 -15.53
N PHE A 358 13.44 -4.34 -16.61
CA PHE A 358 12.49 -3.41 -17.21
C PHE A 358 12.27 -3.77 -18.68
N ASP A 359 11.00 -3.84 -19.09
CA ASP A 359 10.65 -3.96 -20.50
C ASP A 359 10.87 -2.59 -21.17
N VAL A 360 11.72 -2.57 -22.19
CA VAL A 360 12.07 -1.35 -22.92
C VAL A 360 11.78 -1.50 -24.41
N MET A 361 11.17 -0.48 -25.01
CA MET A 361 11.08 -0.39 -26.47
C MET A 361 12.32 0.32 -27.01
N VAL A 362 13.14 -0.39 -27.77
CA VAL A 362 14.34 0.18 -28.41
C VAL A 362 13.95 0.76 -29.77
N THR A 363 14.07 2.08 -29.89
CA THR A 363 13.73 2.83 -31.11
C THR A 363 14.90 3.06 -32.06
N ASP A 364 16.13 2.73 -31.66
CA ASP A 364 17.32 2.91 -32.48
C ASP A 364 17.56 1.69 -33.40
N LEU A 365 17.57 1.92 -34.71
CA LEU A 365 17.74 0.91 -35.76
C LEU A 365 19.12 0.22 -35.71
N PHE A 366 20.17 0.91 -35.27
CA PHE A 366 21.50 0.32 -35.11
C PHE A 366 21.52 -0.68 -33.95
N LEU A 367 20.85 -0.35 -32.86
CA LEU A 367 20.67 -1.27 -31.73
C LEU A 367 19.72 -2.42 -32.09
N GLN A 368 18.66 -2.18 -32.86
CA GLN A 368 17.75 -3.24 -33.31
C GLN A 368 18.47 -4.34 -34.12
N SER A 369 19.40 -3.98 -35.00
CA SER A 369 20.17 -4.98 -35.77
C SER A 369 21.19 -5.75 -34.93
N PHE A 370 21.80 -5.11 -33.93
CA PHE A 370 22.72 -5.77 -32.98
C PHE A 370 21.98 -6.71 -32.00
N PHE A 371 20.74 -6.37 -31.63
CA PHE A 371 19.92 -7.14 -30.69
C PHE A 371 19.05 -8.22 -31.34
N PHE A 372 18.82 -8.19 -32.66
CA PHE A 372 18.02 -9.21 -33.36
C PHE A 372 18.65 -10.62 -33.31
N HIS A 373 19.97 -10.72 -33.08
CA HIS A 373 20.69 -12.00 -32.98
C HIS A 373 20.83 -12.54 -31.55
N LYS A 374 20.51 -11.77 -30.51
CA LYS A 374 20.53 -12.23 -29.11
C LYS A 374 19.23 -11.80 -28.43
N ARG A 375 18.34 -12.78 -28.25
CA ARG A 375 16.93 -12.66 -27.85
C ARG A 375 16.65 -12.09 -26.44
N TRP A 376 17.58 -11.36 -25.83
CA TRP A 376 17.47 -10.87 -24.45
C TRP A 376 18.10 -9.49 -24.31
N ILE A 377 17.27 -8.46 -24.13
CA ILE A 377 17.72 -7.15 -23.63
C ILE A 377 17.49 -7.17 -22.12
N ILE A 378 18.57 -7.11 -21.36
CA ILE A 378 18.56 -6.93 -19.91
C ILE A 378 19.36 -5.66 -19.65
N LEU A 379 18.66 -4.54 -19.48
CA LEU A 379 19.26 -3.35 -18.88
C LEU A 379 19.22 -3.52 -17.37
N ALA A 380 20.27 -4.14 -16.83
CA ALA A 380 20.57 -4.06 -15.40
C ALA A 380 21.05 -2.63 -15.10
N ILE A 381 20.13 -1.73 -14.74
CA ILE A 381 20.51 -0.45 -14.13
C ILE A 381 20.77 -0.73 -12.65
N VAL A 382 21.99 -1.16 -12.34
CA VAL A 382 22.59 -0.97 -11.01
C VAL A 382 23.73 0.01 -11.20
N TYR A 383 23.44 1.30 -11.30
CA TYR A 383 24.43 2.35 -11.10
C TYR A 383 23.75 3.63 -10.57
N LEU A 384 24.04 3.90 -9.29
CA LEU A 384 23.87 5.15 -8.52
C LEU A 384 22.50 5.87 -8.56
N GLN A 385 21.72 5.64 -7.50
CA GLN A 385 20.88 6.68 -6.89
C GLN A 385 21.26 6.87 -5.40
N LEU A 386 22.57 6.95 -5.16
CA LEU A 386 23.17 7.56 -3.99
C LEU A 386 24.24 8.54 -4.49
N ALA A 387 23.79 9.77 -4.71
CA ALA A 387 24.59 10.99 -4.67
C ALA A 387 23.75 12.04 -3.96
#